data_AF-A0A2W6CVD4-F1
#
_entry.id   AF-A0A2W6CVD4-F1
#
_cell.length_a   1.000
_cell.length_b   1.000
_cell.length_c   1.000
_cell.angle_alpha   90.00
_cell.angle_beta   90.00
_cell.angle_gamma   90.00
#
_symmetry.space_group_name_H-M   'P 1'
#
loop_
_entity.id
_entity.type
_entity.pdbx_description
1 polymer ?
#
loop_
_entity_poly.entity_id
_entity_poly.type
_entity_poly.pdbx_seq_one_letter_code
_entity_poly.pdbx_strand_id
1 'polypeptide(L)'
;MIWLTWRQHRAEARTGGLVVLAVAAALVVIGLRLRATAREVGLATCLQADGGCGAAYARLHHDYHWLPPAATGLIGLPLLAGMFWGAPLIAREIEGGTHRVAWTQSVTRLRWVSTQLGLVLAVSVAVALGLGLLSGWALAPLTPAFGPRLGGNWFDIQGLAPAGYVLFAVALGAAIGALTRRAIPAMAVTLAGFVAARVYFHISRRSFLPSSRHTVDFPMSTLFANPTGVDPIPGPGLSGENVVLHATILGPAGGDPGPMTTDLLRPYCPASAIHGREIDSTCLAKVAHVQMHVVYDYLPASQFWTLQVIEGLIFAGIATVLTAVCITVVVRTRHT
;
A
#
# COMPACT_ATOMS: atom_id res chain seq x y z
N MET A 1 -19.52 -23.29 24.48
CA MET A 1 -18.76 -22.06 24.13
C MET A 1 -19.13 -21.56 22.74
N ILE A 2 -18.79 -22.29 21.67
CA ILE A 2 -19.03 -21.88 20.26
C ILE A 2 -20.49 -21.51 19.98
N TRP A 3 -21.47 -22.24 20.54
CA TRP A 3 -22.89 -21.95 20.32
C TRP A 3 -23.37 -20.64 20.95
N LEU A 4 -22.83 -20.29 22.12
CA LEU A 4 -23.26 -19.11 22.88
C LEU A 4 -22.61 -17.84 22.30
N THR A 5 -21.32 -17.93 21.94
CA THR A 5 -20.62 -16.88 21.19
C THR A 5 -21.24 -16.67 19.80
N TRP A 6 -21.63 -17.75 19.11
CA TRP A 6 -22.36 -17.66 17.84
C TRP A 6 -23.69 -16.90 18.00
N ARG A 7 -24.49 -17.22 19.03
CA ARG A 7 -25.77 -16.53 19.24
C ARG A 7 -25.61 -15.04 19.53
N GLN A 8 -24.57 -14.65 20.27
CA GLN A 8 -24.29 -13.24 20.59
C GLN A 8 -23.76 -12.47 19.39
N HIS A 9 -22.87 -13.05 18.60
CA HIS A 9 -22.23 -12.37 17.46
C HIS A 9 -22.92 -12.62 16.11
N ARG A 10 -24.05 -13.34 16.05
CA ARG A 10 -24.73 -13.69 14.78
C ARG A 10 -25.09 -12.49 13.91
N ALA A 11 -25.46 -11.36 14.51
CA ALA A 11 -25.84 -10.17 13.77
C ALA A 11 -24.61 -9.52 13.13
N GLU A 12 -23.54 -9.35 13.91
CA GLU A 12 -22.25 -8.83 13.47
C GLU A 12 -21.58 -9.73 12.43
N ALA A 13 -21.68 -11.05 12.60
CA ALA A 13 -21.17 -12.03 11.65
C ALA A 13 -21.96 -12.01 10.33
N ARG A 14 -23.28 -11.82 10.37
CA ARG A 14 -24.12 -11.71 9.16
C ARG A 14 -23.85 -10.40 8.42
N THR A 15 -23.85 -9.26 9.11
CA THR A 15 -23.58 -7.97 8.48
C THR A 15 -22.16 -7.93 7.92
N GLY A 16 -21.18 -8.38 8.71
CA GLY A 16 -19.78 -8.53 8.28
C GLY A 16 -19.63 -9.45 7.06
N GLY A 17 -20.25 -10.62 7.11
CA GLY A 17 -20.24 -11.58 6.00
C GLY A 17 -20.86 -11.02 4.74
N LEU A 18 -22.00 -10.32 4.85
CA LEU A 18 -22.65 -9.66 3.70
C LEU A 18 -21.77 -8.57 3.09
N VAL A 19 -21.12 -7.75 3.91
CA VAL A 19 -20.19 -6.71 3.44
C VAL A 19 -19.00 -7.34 2.73
N VAL A 20 -18.39 -8.37 3.31
CA VAL A 20 -17.26 -9.09 2.69
C VAL A 20 -17.67 -9.72 1.36
N LEU A 21 -18.84 -10.36 1.30
CA LEU A 21 -19.36 -10.96 0.07
C LEU A 21 -19.65 -9.90 -0.99
N ALA A 22 -20.23 -8.76 -0.62
CA ALA A 22 -20.49 -7.66 -1.54
C ALA A 22 -19.19 -7.08 -2.11
N VAL A 23 -18.17 -6.87 -1.26
CA VAL A 23 -16.83 -6.42 -1.69
C VAL A 23 -16.18 -7.45 -2.61
N ALA A 24 -16.22 -8.73 -2.27
CA ALA A 24 -15.66 -9.79 -3.11
C ALA A 24 -16.37 -9.87 -4.48
N ALA A 25 -17.70 -9.81 -4.50
CA ALA A 25 -18.48 -9.80 -5.73
C ALA A 25 -18.15 -8.57 -6.60
N ALA A 26 -18.05 -7.39 -5.99
CA ALA A 26 -17.64 -6.17 -6.68
C ALA A 26 -16.24 -6.32 -7.29
N LEU A 27 -15.25 -6.83 -6.54
CA LEU A 27 -13.91 -7.07 -7.05
C LEU A 27 -13.88 -8.08 -8.21
N VAL A 28 -14.71 -9.14 -8.15
CA VAL A 28 -14.86 -10.10 -9.26
C VAL A 28 -15.41 -9.40 -10.50
N VAL A 29 -16.50 -8.65 -10.38
CA VAL A 29 -17.12 -7.92 -11.50
C VAL A 29 -16.14 -6.91 -12.08
N ILE A 30 -15.48 -6.12 -11.24
CA ILE A 30 -14.47 -5.14 -11.66
C ILE A 30 -13.31 -5.84 -12.38
N GLY A 31 -12.78 -6.93 -11.83
CA GLY A 31 -11.69 -7.69 -12.42
C GLY A 31 -12.03 -8.32 -13.77
N LEU A 32 -13.29 -8.74 -13.97
CA LEU A 32 -13.79 -9.25 -15.25
C LEU A 32 -13.96 -8.11 -16.27
N ARG A 33 -14.55 -6.98 -15.87
CA ARG A 33 -14.72 -5.79 -16.73
C ARG A 33 -13.37 -5.24 -17.19
N LEU A 34 -12.42 -5.10 -16.27
CA LEU A 34 -11.07 -4.63 -16.59
C LEU A 34 -10.36 -5.51 -17.60
N ARG A 35 -10.49 -6.83 -17.48
CA ARG A 35 -9.91 -7.76 -18.44
C ARG A 35 -10.61 -7.71 -19.80
N ALA A 36 -11.92 -7.48 -19.83
CA ALA A 36 -12.66 -7.30 -21.09
C ALA A 36 -12.16 -6.03 -21.81
N THR A 37 -12.13 -4.90 -21.10
CA THR A 37 -11.62 -3.63 -21.66
C THR A 37 -10.15 -3.73 -22.06
N ALA A 38 -9.31 -4.39 -21.27
CA ALA A 38 -7.91 -4.61 -21.63
C ALA A 38 -7.73 -5.43 -22.93
N ARG A 39 -8.65 -6.36 -23.23
CA ARG A 39 -8.66 -7.09 -24.51
C ARG A 39 -9.17 -6.21 -25.65
N GLU A 40 -10.24 -5.46 -25.43
CA GLU A 40 -10.83 -4.55 -26.43
C GLU A 40 -9.83 -3.50 -26.91
N VAL A 41 -9.02 -2.98 -25.99
CA VAL A 41 -8.03 -1.93 -26.28
C VAL A 41 -6.69 -2.53 -26.75
N GLY A 42 -6.59 -3.86 -26.89
CA GLY A 42 -5.38 -4.51 -27.39
C GLY A 42 -4.16 -4.34 -26.48
N LEU A 43 -4.37 -4.28 -25.16
CA LEU A 43 -3.27 -4.07 -24.21
C LEU A 43 -2.20 -5.17 -24.32
N ALA A 44 -2.62 -6.42 -24.52
CA ALA A 44 -1.68 -7.54 -24.66
C ALA A 44 -0.81 -7.41 -25.93
N THR A 45 -1.39 -6.97 -27.04
CA THR A 45 -0.66 -6.75 -28.30
C THR A 45 0.28 -5.56 -28.23
N CYS A 46 -0.10 -4.47 -27.56
CA CYS A 46 0.78 -3.31 -27.40
C CYS A 46 1.92 -3.57 -26.40
N LEU A 47 1.74 -4.49 -25.45
CA LEU A 47 2.82 -4.89 -24.53
C LEU A 47 3.85 -5.81 -25.21
N GLN A 48 3.47 -6.48 -26.30
CA GLN A 48 4.35 -7.36 -27.08
C GLN A 48 5.10 -6.60 -28.19
N ALA A 49 4.49 -5.55 -28.74
CA ALA A 49 5.17 -4.62 -29.63
C ALA A 49 5.85 -3.56 -28.77
N ASP A 50 7.17 -3.60 -28.61
CA ASP A 50 7.98 -2.71 -27.75
C ASP A 50 7.78 -1.21 -28.06
N GLY A 51 6.65 -0.62 -27.64
CA GLY A 51 6.31 0.78 -27.79
C GLY A 51 4.85 1.02 -28.16
N GLY A 52 4.18 1.92 -27.43
CA GLY A 52 2.93 2.54 -27.90
C GLY A 52 1.64 2.25 -27.10
N CYS A 53 1.70 1.63 -25.91
CA CYS A 53 0.50 1.43 -25.08
C CYS A 53 -0.13 2.72 -24.50
N GLY A 54 0.39 3.91 -24.82
CA GLY A 54 -0.08 5.18 -24.24
C GLY A 54 -1.58 5.42 -24.46
N ALA A 55 -2.09 5.17 -25.67
CA ALA A 55 -3.53 5.29 -25.95
C ALA A 55 -4.37 4.27 -25.15
N ALA A 56 -3.83 3.05 -24.98
CA ALA A 56 -4.49 2.01 -24.21
C ALA A 56 -4.60 2.37 -22.73
N TYR A 57 -3.49 2.85 -22.15
CA TYR A 57 -3.44 3.34 -20.78
C TYR A 57 -4.30 4.59 -20.59
N ALA A 58 -4.31 5.54 -21.53
CA ALA A 58 -5.15 6.72 -21.45
C ALA A 58 -6.64 6.33 -21.39
N ARG A 59 -7.06 5.34 -22.18
CA ARG A 59 -8.44 4.84 -22.15
C ARG A 59 -8.79 4.16 -20.83
N LEU A 60 -7.94 3.25 -20.36
CA LEU A 60 -8.09 2.60 -19.05
C LEU A 60 -8.13 3.65 -17.92
N HIS A 61 -7.28 4.67 -18.00
CA HIS A 61 -7.24 5.73 -17.03
C HIS A 61 -8.55 6.54 -17.04
N HIS A 62 -9.01 6.95 -18.22
CA HIS A 62 -10.27 7.67 -18.36
C HIS A 62 -11.47 6.89 -17.80
N ASP A 63 -11.60 5.62 -18.13
CA ASP A 63 -12.77 4.82 -17.76
C ASP A 63 -12.75 4.37 -16.28
N TYR A 64 -11.56 4.27 -15.66
CA TYR A 64 -11.37 3.73 -14.31
C TYR A 64 -10.71 4.69 -13.31
N HIS A 65 -10.59 5.99 -13.62
CA HIS A 65 -9.99 6.98 -12.70
C HIS A 65 -10.68 7.07 -11.33
N TRP A 66 -11.95 6.65 -11.25
CA TRP A 66 -12.73 6.59 -10.00
C TRP A 66 -12.30 5.45 -9.08
N LEU A 67 -11.63 4.41 -9.61
CA LEU A 67 -11.34 3.20 -8.87
C LEU A 67 -10.22 3.37 -7.82
N PRO A 68 -9.08 4.04 -8.09
CA PRO A 68 -8.06 4.28 -7.08
C PRO A 68 -8.59 4.98 -5.79
N PRO A 69 -9.36 6.09 -5.87
CA PRO A 69 -9.93 6.70 -4.65
C PRO A 69 -10.97 5.80 -3.99
N ALA A 70 -11.80 5.06 -4.75
CA ALA A 70 -12.76 4.12 -4.17
C ALA A 70 -12.06 2.94 -3.44
N ALA A 71 -10.99 2.40 -4.03
CA ALA A 71 -10.23 1.29 -3.49
C ALA A 71 -9.46 1.67 -2.22
N THR A 72 -9.17 2.97 -2.02
CA THR A 72 -8.58 3.49 -0.76
C THR A 72 -9.49 3.18 0.44
N GLY A 73 -10.81 3.07 0.24
CA GLY A 73 -11.74 2.63 1.29
C GLY A 73 -11.42 1.23 1.86
N LEU A 74 -10.80 0.34 1.07
CA LEU A 74 -10.41 -0.99 1.52
C LEU A 74 -9.30 -0.95 2.60
N ILE A 75 -8.52 0.13 2.66
CA ILE A 75 -7.52 0.36 3.72
C ILE A 75 -8.19 0.51 5.09
N GLY A 76 -9.47 0.88 5.13
CA GLY A 76 -10.26 0.95 6.35
C GLY A 76 -10.75 -0.40 6.87
N LEU A 77 -10.75 -1.47 6.07
CA LEU A 77 -11.27 -2.78 6.50
C LEU A 77 -10.55 -3.35 7.73
N PRO A 78 -9.20 -3.32 7.83
CA PRO A 78 -8.51 -3.72 9.04
C PRO A 78 -8.91 -2.91 10.26
N LEU A 79 -9.03 -1.59 10.12
CA LEU A 79 -9.46 -0.70 11.20
C LEU A 79 -10.85 -1.09 11.70
N LEU A 80 -11.81 -1.28 10.79
CA LEU A 80 -13.17 -1.67 11.12
C LEU A 80 -13.20 -3.04 11.81
N ALA A 81 -12.41 -4.01 11.35
CA ALA A 81 -12.29 -5.32 12.00
C ALA A 81 -11.73 -5.17 13.43
N GLY A 82 -10.70 -4.37 13.63
CA GLY A 82 -10.13 -4.08 14.96
C GLY A 82 -11.13 -3.41 15.91
N MET A 83 -11.83 -2.39 15.43
CA MET A 83 -12.80 -1.64 16.22
C MET A 83 -14.06 -2.44 16.54
N PHE A 84 -14.67 -3.10 15.56
CA PHE A 84 -15.99 -3.73 15.73
C PHE A 84 -15.93 -5.19 16.10
N TRP A 85 -14.84 -5.91 15.81
CA TRP A 85 -14.68 -7.31 16.20
C TRP A 85 -13.63 -7.49 17.28
N GLY A 86 -12.48 -6.81 17.20
CA GLY A 86 -11.41 -6.92 18.20
C GLY A 86 -11.75 -6.28 19.55
N ALA A 87 -12.00 -4.97 19.56
CA ALA A 87 -12.22 -4.19 20.78
C ALA A 87 -13.40 -4.68 21.66
N PRO A 88 -14.60 -4.92 21.10
CA PRO A 88 -15.72 -5.39 21.91
C PRO A 88 -15.63 -6.87 22.31
N LEU A 89 -14.75 -7.68 21.69
CA LEU A 89 -14.68 -9.13 21.89
C LEU A 89 -14.68 -9.50 23.37
N ILE A 90 -13.78 -8.87 24.12
CA ILE A 90 -13.60 -9.12 25.55
C ILE A 90 -14.27 -8.02 26.37
N ALA A 91 -14.22 -6.77 25.91
CA ALA A 91 -14.75 -5.64 26.65
C ALA A 91 -16.27 -5.77 26.92
N ARG A 92 -17.08 -6.21 25.94
CA ARG A 92 -18.53 -6.37 26.13
C ARG A 92 -18.88 -7.48 27.10
N GLU A 93 -18.11 -8.55 27.14
CA GLU A 93 -18.35 -9.67 28.06
C GLU A 93 -17.98 -9.32 29.51
N ILE A 94 -16.96 -8.46 29.68
CA ILE A 94 -16.60 -7.91 30.99
C ILE A 94 -17.65 -6.88 31.44
N GLU A 95 -18.00 -5.94 30.57
CA GLU A 95 -18.97 -4.87 30.83
C GLU A 95 -20.37 -5.42 31.13
N GLY A 96 -20.80 -6.45 30.38
CA GLY A 96 -22.09 -7.12 30.59
C GLY A 96 -22.09 -8.19 31.70
N GLY A 97 -20.97 -8.43 32.38
CA GLY A 97 -20.87 -9.42 33.47
C GLY A 97 -21.01 -10.89 33.04
N THR A 98 -21.15 -11.18 31.75
CA THR A 98 -21.39 -12.54 31.22
C THR A 98 -20.21 -13.48 31.45
N HIS A 99 -18.99 -12.95 31.54
CA HIS A 99 -17.78 -13.70 31.88
C HIS A 99 -17.91 -14.50 33.19
N ARG A 100 -18.66 -14.00 34.17
CA ARG A 100 -18.86 -14.68 35.47
C ARG A 100 -19.60 -16.01 35.32
N VAL A 101 -20.64 -16.05 34.48
CA VAL A 101 -21.42 -17.26 34.21
C VAL A 101 -20.63 -18.24 33.34
N ALA A 102 -19.83 -17.74 32.41
CA ALA A 102 -18.97 -18.60 31.59
C ALA A 102 -17.89 -19.32 32.44
N TRP A 103 -17.33 -18.63 33.44
CA TRP A 103 -16.26 -19.17 34.28
C TRP A 103 -16.75 -20.13 35.37
N THR A 104 -18.05 -20.15 35.69
CA THR A 104 -18.61 -21.15 36.63
C THR A 104 -18.91 -22.49 35.96
N GLN A 105 -19.01 -22.55 34.63
CA GLN A 105 -19.36 -23.76 33.87
C GLN A 105 -18.17 -24.66 33.51
N SER A 106 -17.21 -24.85 34.43
CA SER A 106 -16.00 -25.71 34.25
C SER A 106 -15.01 -25.31 33.14
N VAL A 107 -15.21 -24.16 32.49
CA VAL A 107 -14.28 -23.67 31.46
C VAL A 107 -13.18 -22.81 32.08
N THR A 108 -11.91 -23.16 31.85
CA THR A 108 -10.78 -22.36 32.31
C THR A 108 -10.70 -21.03 31.55
N ARG A 109 -10.26 -19.97 32.23
CA ARG A 109 -10.14 -18.61 31.65
C ARG A 109 -9.23 -18.58 30.41
N LEU A 110 -8.15 -19.35 30.45
CA LEU A 110 -7.23 -19.49 29.32
C LEU A 110 -7.93 -20.11 28.11
N ARG A 111 -8.63 -21.23 28.30
CA ARG A 111 -9.36 -21.89 27.21
C ARG A 111 -10.45 -21.00 26.64
N TRP A 112 -11.15 -20.25 27.50
CA TRP A 112 -12.16 -19.27 27.11
C TRP A 112 -11.59 -18.19 26.18
N VAL A 113 -10.58 -17.43 26.65
CA VAL A 113 -10.01 -16.32 25.86
C VAL A 113 -9.30 -16.80 24.60
N SER A 114 -8.54 -17.90 24.68
CA SER A 114 -7.77 -18.41 23.54
C SER A 114 -8.67 -18.93 22.42
N THR A 115 -9.81 -19.57 22.76
CA THR A 115 -10.72 -20.09 21.72
C THR A 115 -11.47 -18.97 21.00
N GLN A 116 -11.95 -17.94 21.72
CA GLN A 116 -12.61 -16.79 21.11
C GLN A 116 -11.63 -15.99 20.25
N LEU A 117 -10.48 -15.61 20.82
CA LEU A 117 -9.49 -14.81 20.13
C LEU A 117 -8.90 -15.55 18.92
N GLY A 118 -8.56 -16.84 19.09
CA GLY A 118 -8.05 -17.67 18.01
C GLY A 118 -9.03 -17.80 16.84
N LEU A 119 -10.32 -17.99 17.11
CA LEU A 119 -11.34 -18.07 16.08
C LEU A 119 -11.48 -16.75 15.30
N VAL A 120 -11.60 -15.61 16.01
CA VAL A 120 -11.77 -14.30 15.36
C VAL A 120 -10.53 -13.92 14.56
N LEU A 121 -9.33 -14.14 15.10
CA LEU A 121 -8.07 -13.89 14.38
C LEU A 121 -7.98 -14.77 13.12
N ALA A 122 -8.24 -16.08 13.24
CA ALA A 122 -8.14 -17.01 12.11
C ALA A 122 -9.12 -16.64 10.98
N VAL A 123 -10.38 -16.38 11.29
CA VAL A 123 -11.39 -15.98 10.30
C VAL A 123 -11.02 -14.65 9.66
N SER A 124 -10.62 -13.65 10.47
CA SER A 124 -10.28 -12.32 9.96
C SER A 124 -9.07 -12.35 9.02
N VAL A 125 -8.03 -13.13 9.37
CA VAL A 125 -6.85 -13.32 8.52
C VAL A 125 -7.22 -14.06 7.23
N ALA A 126 -8.01 -15.13 7.30
CA ALA A 126 -8.42 -15.88 6.10
C ALA A 126 -9.20 -14.98 5.12
N VAL A 127 -10.14 -14.19 5.62
CA VAL A 127 -10.91 -13.22 4.82
C VAL A 127 -9.99 -12.16 4.22
N ALA A 128 -9.07 -11.59 5.01
CA ALA A 128 -8.15 -10.56 4.56
C ALA A 128 -7.18 -11.06 3.48
N LEU A 129 -6.66 -12.27 3.63
CA LEU A 129 -5.83 -12.93 2.62
C LEU A 129 -6.63 -13.16 1.33
N GLY A 130 -7.85 -13.68 1.45
CA GLY A 130 -8.72 -13.91 0.29
C GLY A 130 -9.01 -12.61 -0.47
N LEU A 131 -9.37 -11.53 0.25
CA LEU A 131 -9.62 -10.22 -0.34
C LEU A 131 -8.35 -9.58 -0.93
N GLY A 132 -7.19 -9.71 -0.27
CA GLY A 132 -5.92 -9.17 -0.76
C GLY A 132 -5.39 -9.87 -2.01
N LEU A 133 -5.61 -11.18 -2.13
CA LEU A 133 -5.30 -11.93 -3.35
C LEU A 133 -6.31 -11.63 -4.46
N LEU A 134 -7.59 -11.53 -4.13
CA LEU A 134 -8.66 -11.21 -5.07
C LEU A 134 -8.51 -9.78 -5.63
N SER A 135 -8.14 -8.81 -4.80
CA SER A 135 -7.87 -7.43 -5.23
C SER A 135 -6.64 -7.38 -6.14
N GLY A 136 -5.57 -8.10 -5.82
CA GLY A 136 -4.39 -8.25 -6.67
C GLY A 136 -4.75 -8.84 -8.04
N TRP A 137 -5.59 -9.87 -8.06
CA TRP A 137 -6.12 -10.42 -9.31
C TRP A 137 -7.02 -9.41 -10.04
N ALA A 138 -7.94 -8.74 -9.37
CA ALA A 138 -8.90 -7.84 -10.00
C ALA A 138 -8.19 -6.64 -10.65
N LEU A 139 -7.18 -6.09 -9.98
CA LEU A 139 -6.52 -4.83 -10.34
C LEU A 139 -5.25 -5.01 -11.18
N ALA A 140 -4.82 -6.25 -11.44
CA ALA A 140 -3.64 -6.54 -12.25
C ALA A 140 -3.60 -5.77 -13.60
N PRO A 141 -4.69 -5.67 -14.39
CA PRO A 141 -4.65 -4.94 -15.66
C PRO A 141 -4.50 -3.42 -15.53
N LEU A 142 -4.86 -2.83 -14.38
CA LEU A 142 -4.78 -1.39 -14.13
C LEU A 142 -3.42 -0.94 -13.62
N THR A 143 -2.64 -1.87 -13.06
CA THR A 143 -1.36 -1.56 -12.44
C THR A 143 -0.44 -0.78 -13.39
N PRO A 144 -0.24 -1.18 -14.65
CA PRO A 144 0.66 -0.42 -15.52
C PRO A 144 0.08 0.94 -15.95
N ALA A 145 -1.24 1.14 -15.85
CA ALA A 145 -1.94 2.37 -16.25
C ALA A 145 -1.98 3.44 -15.15
N PHE A 146 -2.00 3.03 -13.88
CA PHE A 146 -2.14 3.92 -12.71
C PHE A 146 -0.89 4.01 -11.84
N GLY A 147 0.19 3.36 -12.25
CA GLY A 147 1.48 3.40 -11.59
C GLY A 147 1.82 2.15 -10.77
N PRO A 148 3.05 2.11 -10.24
CA PRO A 148 3.64 0.89 -9.69
C PRO A 148 2.85 0.33 -8.50
N ARG A 149 2.77 -1.01 -8.37
CA ARG A 149 2.10 -1.70 -7.24
C ARG A 149 2.69 -1.35 -5.88
N LEU A 150 3.98 -1.04 -5.88
CA LEU A 150 4.75 -0.59 -4.72
C LEU A 150 4.45 0.88 -4.36
N GLY A 151 3.87 1.65 -5.28
CA GLY A 151 3.53 3.05 -5.10
C GLY A 151 2.12 3.27 -4.56
N GLY A 152 2.00 4.19 -3.60
CA GLY A 152 0.71 4.67 -3.10
C GLY A 152 -0.15 3.61 -2.39
N ASN A 153 -1.46 3.73 -2.55
CA ASN A 153 -2.47 2.94 -1.83
C ASN A 153 -2.62 1.50 -2.35
N TRP A 154 -2.06 1.18 -3.52
CA TRP A 154 -2.17 -0.15 -4.14
C TRP A 154 -1.50 -1.25 -3.31
N PHE A 155 -0.37 -0.93 -2.68
CA PHE A 155 0.35 -1.86 -1.84
C PHE A 155 -0.50 -2.34 -0.65
N ASP A 156 -1.31 -1.44 -0.09
CA ASP A 156 -2.02 -1.65 1.17
C ASP A 156 -3.30 -2.46 1.04
N ILE A 157 -3.76 -2.68 -0.20
CA ILE A 157 -5.00 -3.39 -0.50
C ILE A 157 -4.77 -4.72 -1.21
N GLN A 158 -3.53 -5.03 -1.63
CA GLN A 158 -3.16 -6.23 -2.38
C GLN A 158 -2.19 -7.11 -1.60
N GLY A 159 -2.17 -8.41 -1.93
CA GLY A 159 -1.15 -9.35 -1.42
C GLY A 159 -1.40 -9.82 0.02
N LEU A 160 -0.32 -9.98 0.79
CA LEU A 160 -0.36 -10.55 2.14
C LEU A 160 -0.42 -9.48 3.24
N ALA A 161 0.09 -8.27 2.98
CA ALA A 161 0.15 -7.19 3.96
C ALA A 161 -1.22 -6.82 4.57
N PRO A 162 -2.34 -6.79 3.80
CA PRO A 162 -3.67 -6.55 4.38
C PRO A 162 -4.03 -7.53 5.50
N ALA A 163 -3.62 -8.79 5.39
CA ALA A 163 -3.85 -9.80 6.42
C ALA A 163 -3.03 -9.53 7.69
N GLY A 164 -1.79 -9.07 7.54
CA GLY A 164 -0.98 -8.58 8.67
C GLY A 164 -1.66 -7.40 9.37
N TYR A 165 -2.21 -6.45 8.63
CA TYR A 165 -2.92 -5.29 9.19
C TYR A 165 -4.18 -5.69 9.95
N VAL A 166 -4.97 -6.63 9.39
CA VAL A 166 -6.19 -7.14 10.05
C VAL A 166 -5.83 -7.88 11.32
N LEU A 167 -4.81 -8.75 11.26
CA LEU A 167 -4.32 -9.48 12.43
C LEU A 167 -3.89 -8.52 13.55
N PHE A 168 -3.10 -7.49 13.21
CA PHE A 168 -2.70 -6.44 14.12
C PHE A 168 -3.89 -5.67 14.69
N ALA A 169 -4.82 -5.22 13.84
CA ALA A 169 -5.96 -4.42 14.28
C ALA A 169 -6.87 -5.17 15.25
N VAL A 170 -7.17 -6.45 14.96
CA VAL A 170 -8.00 -7.30 15.83
C VAL A 170 -7.27 -7.59 17.15
N ALA A 171 -5.97 -7.90 17.11
CA ALA A 171 -5.19 -8.14 18.33
C ALA A 171 -5.05 -6.87 19.18
N LEU A 172 -4.82 -5.71 18.56
CA LEU A 172 -4.78 -4.41 19.22
C LEU A 172 -6.12 -4.09 19.89
N GLY A 173 -7.22 -4.25 19.15
CA GLY A 173 -8.56 -4.10 19.67
C GLY A 173 -8.80 -4.98 20.88
N ALA A 174 -8.55 -6.28 20.75
CA ALA A 174 -8.75 -7.24 21.84
C ALA A 174 -7.91 -6.90 23.08
N ALA A 175 -6.64 -6.53 22.91
CA ALA A 175 -5.76 -6.14 24.01
C ALA A 175 -6.26 -4.87 24.73
N ILE A 176 -6.62 -3.83 23.98
CA ILE A 176 -7.18 -2.59 24.53
C ILE A 176 -8.53 -2.88 25.21
N GLY A 177 -9.37 -3.72 24.61
CA GLY A 177 -10.66 -4.13 25.17
C GLY A 177 -10.51 -4.86 26.51
N ALA A 178 -9.51 -5.74 26.61
CA ALA A 178 -9.18 -6.42 27.86
C ALA A 178 -8.67 -5.45 28.95
N LEU A 179 -7.88 -4.44 28.57
CA LEU A 179 -7.32 -3.44 29.48
C LEU A 179 -8.38 -2.44 29.99
N THR A 180 -9.17 -1.89 29.07
CA THR A 180 -10.16 -0.84 29.37
C THR A 180 -11.45 -1.39 29.95
N ARG A 181 -11.78 -2.66 29.67
CA ARG A 181 -13.00 -3.37 30.14
C ARG A 181 -14.31 -2.67 29.76
N ARG A 182 -14.28 -1.75 28.80
CA ARG A 182 -15.43 -0.97 28.31
C ARG A 182 -15.34 -0.85 26.80
N ALA A 183 -16.40 -1.19 26.08
CA ALA A 183 -16.34 -1.36 24.63
C ALA A 183 -16.09 -0.03 23.87
N ILE A 184 -16.81 1.03 24.25
CA ILE A 184 -16.73 2.34 23.58
C ILE A 184 -15.32 2.97 23.68
N PRO A 185 -14.72 3.13 24.88
CA PRO A 185 -13.36 3.68 24.95
C PRO A 185 -12.33 2.75 24.29
N ALA A 186 -12.55 1.42 24.31
CA ALA A 186 -11.67 0.50 23.60
C ALA A 186 -11.67 0.75 22.09
N MET A 187 -12.85 0.96 21.49
CA MET A 187 -12.98 1.28 20.06
C MET A 187 -12.22 2.55 19.70
N ALA A 188 -12.36 3.61 20.50
CA ALA A 188 -11.70 4.89 20.25
C ALA A 188 -10.17 4.79 20.31
N VAL A 189 -9.63 4.13 21.34
CA VAL A 189 -8.18 3.95 21.49
C VAL A 189 -7.63 3.02 20.40
N THR A 190 -8.39 1.99 20.00
CA THR A 190 -8.01 1.09 18.89
C THR A 190 -7.92 1.85 17.58
N LEU A 191 -8.88 2.74 17.30
CA LEU A 191 -8.85 3.59 16.12
C LEU A 191 -7.59 4.46 16.09
N ALA A 192 -7.33 5.19 17.18
CA ALA A 192 -6.17 6.07 17.27
C ALA A 192 -4.85 5.29 17.12
N GLY A 193 -4.71 4.16 17.83
CA GLY A 193 -3.51 3.33 17.79
C GLY A 193 -3.28 2.69 16.42
N PHE A 194 -4.33 2.21 15.76
CA PHE A 194 -4.21 1.63 14.43
C PHE A 194 -3.81 2.68 13.40
N VAL A 195 -4.48 3.84 13.39
CA VAL A 195 -4.15 4.94 12.46
C VAL A 195 -2.72 5.42 12.67
N ALA A 196 -2.30 5.63 13.92
CA ALA A 196 -0.93 6.06 14.23
C ALA A 196 0.11 5.05 13.71
N ALA A 197 -0.10 3.76 13.96
CA ALA A 197 0.78 2.71 13.45
C ALA A 197 0.83 2.70 11.91
N ARG A 198 -0.33 2.78 11.25
CA ARG A 198 -0.40 2.76 9.78
C ARG A 198 0.26 3.97 9.15
N VAL A 199 0.06 5.17 9.70
CA VAL A 199 0.72 6.39 9.23
C VAL A 199 2.24 6.27 9.37
N TYR A 200 2.73 5.79 10.52
CA TYR A 200 4.15 5.56 10.74
C TYR A 200 4.75 4.60 9.69
N PHE A 201 4.15 3.42 9.52
CA PHE A 201 4.65 2.43 8.56
C PHE A 201 4.54 2.90 7.11
N HIS A 202 3.47 3.62 6.74
CA HIS A 202 3.33 4.18 5.40
C HIS A 202 4.46 5.17 5.07
N ILE A 203 4.85 6.03 6.03
CA ILE A 203 5.95 6.98 5.86
C ILE A 203 7.30 6.27 5.86
N SER A 204 7.51 5.31 6.76
CA SER A 204 8.79 4.60 6.93
C SER A 204 9.03 3.49 5.91
N ARG A 205 8.01 3.05 5.15
CA ARG A 205 8.06 1.92 4.21
C ARG A 205 9.25 2.00 3.26
N ARG A 206 9.51 3.20 2.73
CA ARG A 206 10.56 3.45 1.74
C ARG A 206 11.96 3.22 2.29
N SER A 207 12.15 3.30 3.61
CA SER A 207 13.44 3.11 4.26
C SER A 207 13.77 1.63 4.55
N PHE A 208 12.80 0.71 4.39
CA PHE A 208 13.03 -0.71 4.70
C PHE A 208 13.75 -1.48 3.59
N LEU A 209 13.94 -0.89 2.41
CA LEU A 209 14.52 -1.58 1.26
C LEU A 209 15.64 -0.76 0.62
N PRO A 210 16.69 -1.44 0.12
CA PRO A 210 17.72 -0.79 -0.66
C PRO A 210 17.15 -0.35 -2.01
N SER A 211 17.39 0.93 -2.35
CA SER A 211 17.14 1.43 -3.71
C SER A 211 18.15 0.85 -4.69
N SER A 212 17.73 0.69 -5.94
CA SER A 212 18.59 0.36 -7.08
C SER A 212 18.87 1.62 -7.90
N ARG A 213 20.02 1.65 -8.59
CA ARG A 213 20.41 2.77 -9.46
C ARG A 213 20.29 2.39 -10.93
N HIS A 214 19.74 3.31 -11.72
CA HIS A 214 19.72 3.22 -13.17
C HIS A 214 20.21 4.55 -13.73
N THR A 215 21.21 4.50 -14.62
CA THR A 215 21.76 5.70 -15.26
C THR A 215 21.29 5.76 -16.70
N VAL A 216 20.77 6.92 -17.10
CA VAL A 216 20.39 7.20 -18.48
C VAL A 216 21.30 8.31 -19.00
N ASP A 217 21.93 8.05 -20.13
CA ASP A 217 22.75 9.03 -20.83
C ASP A 217 21.89 9.79 -21.83
N PHE A 218 22.09 11.10 -21.90
CA PHE A 218 21.35 11.94 -22.82
C PHE A 218 22.16 13.15 -23.26
N PRO A 219 21.93 13.66 -24.47
CA PRO A 219 22.72 14.76 -24.99
C PRO A 219 22.34 16.07 -24.29
N MET A 220 23.34 16.86 -23.87
CA MET A 220 23.18 18.13 -23.14
C MET A 220 22.20 19.09 -23.83
N SER A 221 22.12 19.03 -25.16
CA SER A 221 21.16 19.80 -25.95
C SER A 221 19.69 19.62 -25.53
N THR A 222 19.27 18.47 -24.95
CA THR A 222 17.86 18.22 -24.58
C THR A 222 17.40 19.09 -23.42
N LEU A 223 18.30 19.47 -22.51
CA LEU A 223 18.01 20.40 -21.40
C LEU A 223 17.53 21.76 -21.90
N PHE A 224 17.87 22.09 -23.14
CA PHE A 224 17.69 23.41 -23.74
C PHE A 224 16.83 23.37 -25.00
N ALA A 225 16.38 22.18 -25.42
CA ALA A 225 15.62 21.98 -26.65
C ALA A 225 14.13 22.37 -26.55
N ASN A 226 13.58 22.60 -25.34
CA ASN A 226 12.15 22.87 -25.17
C ASN A 226 11.84 23.99 -24.15
N PRO A 227 11.40 25.18 -24.61
CA PRO A 227 11.01 26.29 -23.73
C PRO A 227 9.58 26.18 -23.15
N THR A 228 8.78 25.20 -23.57
CA THR A 228 7.31 25.19 -23.37
C THR A 228 6.78 24.34 -22.22
N GLY A 229 7.65 23.84 -21.32
CA GLY A 229 7.22 23.35 -20.00
C GLY A 229 6.94 21.85 -19.85
N VAL A 230 7.46 21.01 -20.75
CA VAL A 230 7.58 19.56 -20.50
C VAL A 230 8.98 19.29 -19.95
N ASP A 231 9.08 18.49 -18.88
CA ASP A 231 10.35 18.16 -18.23
C ASP A 231 11.39 17.73 -19.27
N PRO A 232 12.53 18.44 -19.40
CA PRO A 232 13.53 18.18 -20.45
C PRO A 232 14.42 16.96 -20.14
N ILE A 233 14.14 16.30 -19.02
CA ILE A 233 14.84 15.12 -18.55
C ILE A 233 14.24 13.91 -19.28
N PRO A 234 15.07 13.06 -19.92
CA PRO A 234 14.59 11.80 -20.47
C PRO A 234 13.73 11.05 -19.45
N GLY A 235 12.68 10.36 -19.90
CA GLY A 235 12.01 9.42 -19.03
C GLY A 235 13.03 8.37 -18.52
N PRO A 236 12.80 7.76 -17.35
CA PRO A 236 13.78 6.86 -16.74
C PRO A 236 14.11 5.61 -17.56
N GLY A 237 13.40 5.35 -18.68
CA GLY A 237 13.54 4.12 -19.47
C GLY A 237 13.16 2.85 -18.69
N LEU A 238 12.58 3.03 -17.50
CA LEU A 238 12.18 1.96 -16.60
C LEU A 238 10.74 1.55 -16.89
N SER A 239 10.43 0.28 -16.67
CA SER A 239 9.04 -0.20 -16.60
C SER A 239 8.23 0.66 -15.64
N GLY A 240 6.99 0.98 -16.00
CA GLY A 240 6.05 1.73 -15.14
C GLY A 240 5.70 1.02 -13.82
N GLU A 241 6.15 -0.22 -13.63
CA GLU A 241 6.02 -0.96 -12.37
C GLU A 241 7.12 -0.63 -11.34
N ASN A 242 8.19 0.06 -11.75
CA ASN A 242 9.25 0.53 -10.85
C ASN A 242 8.87 1.88 -10.22
N VAL A 243 9.18 2.06 -8.95
CA VAL A 243 8.95 3.33 -8.24
C VAL A 243 10.20 4.18 -8.32
N VAL A 244 10.18 5.28 -9.05
CA VAL A 244 11.27 6.27 -9.01
C VAL A 244 11.20 7.04 -7.69
N LEU A 245 12.30 7.05 -6.93
CA LEU A 245 12.40 7.72 -5.64
C LEU A 245 13.04 9.10 -5.80
N HIS A 246 14.15 9.14 -6.54
CA HIS A 246 14.93 10.34 -6.76
C HIS A 246 15.59 10.29 -8.14
N ALA A 247 15.81 11.46 -8.75
CA ALA A 247 16.52 11.62 -10.00
C ALA A 247 17.58 12.70 -9.80
N THR A 248 18.84 12.37 -10.07
CA THR A 248 19.97 13.28 -9.94
C THR A 248 20.64 13.44 -11.30
N ILE A 249 20.76 14.68 -11.76
CA ILE A 249 21.48 15.00 -13.01
C ILE A 249 22.95 15.18 -12.68
N LEU A 250 23.81 14.53 -13.44
CA LEU A 250 25.25 14.65 -13.39
C LEU A 250 25.76 15.25 -14.70
N GLY A 251 26.75 16.13 -14.58
CA GLY A 251 27.46 16.70 -15.71
C GLY A 251 28.27 15.66 -16.49
N PRO A 252 28.91 16.05 -17.60
CA PRO A 252 29.64 15.13 -18.48
C PRO A 252 30.84 14.45 -17.80
N ALA A 253 31.35 15.03 -16.72
CA ALA A 253 32.41 14.46 -15.90
C ALA A 253 31.90 13.58 -14.73
N GLY A 254 30.58 13.38 -14.62
CA GLY A 254 29.95 12.61 -13.54
C GLY A 254 29.79 13.36 -12.20
N GLY A 255 30.15 14.64 -12.15
CA GLY A 255 29.95 15.51 -10.98
C GLY A 255 28.63 16.29 -11.05
N ASP A 256 28.31 17.01 -9.96
CA ASP A 256 27.18 17.96 -9.96
C ASP A 256 27.41 19.03 -11.03
N PRO A 257 26.49 19.19 -12.01
CA PRO A 257 26.63 20.22 -13.04
C PRO A 257 26.46 21.63 -12.46
N GLY A 258 25.91 21.78 -11.25
CA GLY A 258 25.54 23.06 -10.68
C GLY A 258 24.15 23.52 -11.19
N PRO A 259 23.84 24.81 -11.11
CA PRO A 259 22.53 25.31 -11.51
C PRO A 259 22.27 25.04 -13.00
N MET A 260 21.09 24.48 -13.30
CA MET A 260 20.63 24.21 -14.68
C MET A 260 20.26 25.51 -15.40
N THR A 261 21.25 26.35 -15.65
CA THR A 261 21.13 27.60 -16.40
C THR A 261 21.93 27.51 -17.71
N THR A 262 21.79 28.53 -18.55
CA THR A 262 22.60 28.69 -19.77
C THR A 262 24.11 28.79 -19.48
N ASP A 263 24.52 28.97 -18.22
CA ASP A 263 25.94 28.97 -17.83
C ASP A 263 26.61 27.62 -18.06
N LEU A 264 25.85 26.52 -18.04
CA LEU A 264 26.34 25.19 -18.40
C LEU A 264 26.89 25.11 -19.83
N LEU A 265 26.46 26.01 -20.73
CA LEU A 265 26.89 26.06 -22.13
C LEU A 265 28.16 26.89 -22.35
N ARG A 266 28.56 27.73 -21.39
CA ARG A 266 29.75 28.61 -21.52
C ARG A 266 31.05 27.89 -21.86
N PRO A 267 31.33 26.67 -21.38
CA PRO A 267 32.55 25.95 -21.76
C PRO A 267 32.56 25.49 -23.23
N TYR A 268 31.39 25.40 -23.87
CA TYR A 268 31.21 24.79 -25.19
C TYR A 268 30.80 25.80 -26.28
N CYS A 269 30.20 26.91 -25.89
CA CYS A 269 29.65 27.90 -26.79
C CYS A 269 30.14 29.32 -26.47
N PRO A 270 30.37 30.16 -27.49
CA PRO A 270 30.72 31.56 -27.27
C PRO A 270 29.54 32.30 -26.63
N ALA A 271 29.82 33.35 -25.86
CA ALA A 271 28.78 34.15 -25.19
C ALA A 271 27.76 34.75 -26.17
N SER A 272 28.16 35.00 -27.43
CA SER A 272 27.30 35.47 -28.51
C SER A 272 26.25 34.45 -28.98
N ALA A 273 26.37 33.19 -28.59
CA ALA A 273 25.41 32.14 -28.94
C ALA A 273 24.24 32.03 -27.95
N ILE A 274 24.23 32.82 -26.87
CA ILE A 274 23.25 32.74 -25.78
C ILE A 274 22.55 34.10 -25.65
N HIS A 275 21.27 34.16 -26.02
CA HIS A 275 20.45 35.36 -25.97
C HIS A 275 19.29 35.18 -24.97
N GLY A 276 19.59 35.39 -23.68
CA GLY A 276 18.59 35.18 -22.63
C GLY A 276 18.22 33.69 -22.51
N ARG A 277 17.00 33.32 -22.94
CA ARG A 277 16.52 31.93 -22.98
C ARG A 277 16.65 31.27 -24.35
N GLU A 278 16.98 32.03 -25.39
CA GLU A 278 17.20 31.50 -26.74
C GLU A 278 18.67 31.15 -26.93
N ILE A 279 18.92 29.97 -27.50
CA ILE A 279 20.26 29.44 -27.74
C ILE A 279 20.38 29.19 -29.24
N ASP A 280 21.48 29.64 -29.82
CA ASP A 280 21.74 29.47 -31.24
C ASP A 280 21.79 27.98 -31.62
N SER A 281 21.17 27.65 -32.75
CA SER A 281 21.07 26.29 -33.28
C SER A 281 22.44 25.64 -33.53
N THR A 282 23.46 26.43 -33.91
CA THR A 282 24.82 25.89 -34.12
C THR A 282 25.50 25.52 -32.80
N CYS A 283 25.22 26.27 -31.72
CA CYS A 283 25.67 25.92 -30.37
C CYS A 283 24.97 24.65 -29.88
N LEU A 284 23.65 24.54 -30.05
CA LEU A 284 22.89 23.34 -29.69
C LEU A 284 23.42 22.09 -30.41
N ALA A 285 23.75 22.20 -31.71
CA ALA A 285 24.35 21.11 -32.48
C ALA A 285 25.73 20.69 -31.94
N LYS A 286 26.55 21.63 -31.44
CA LYS A 286 27.85 21.30 -30.83
C LYS A 286 27.72 20.53 -29.53
N VAL A 287 26.76 20.90 -28.67
CA VAL A 287 26.54 20.23 -27.38
C VAL A 287 25.68 18.97 -27.52
N ALA A 288 25.17 18.65 -28.72
CA ALA A 288 24.43 17.42 -28.98
C ALA A 288 25.27 16.15 -28.80
N HIS A 289 26.60 16.25 -28.88
CA HIS A 289 27.51 15.12 -28.62
C HIS A 289 27.97 15.03 -27.17
N VAL A 290 27.76 16.08 -26.37
CA VAL A 290 28.16 16.11 -24.96
C VAL A 290 27.09 15.39 -24.15
N GLN A 291 27.43 14.21 -23.62
CA GLN A 291 26.50 13.41 -22.82
C GLN A 291 26.44 13.94 -21.39
N MET A 292 25.22 14.11 -20.91
CA MET A 292 24.86 14.27 -19.50
C MET A 292 24.31 12.93 -19.00
N HIS A 293 24.35 12.73 -17.68
CA HIS A 293 23.85 11.49 -17.08
C HIS A 293 22.73 11.83 -16.10
N VAL A 294 21.63 11.08 -16.11
CA VAL A 294 20.67 11.10 -15.00
C VAL A 294 20.75 9.77 -14.27
N VAL A 295 21.02 9.84 -12.98
CA VAL A 295 20.96 8.71 -12.06
C VAL A 295 19.60 8.68 -11.40
N TYR A 296 18.83 7.63 -11.66
CA TYR A 296 17.57 7.34 -11.00
C TYR A 296 17.81 6.35 -9.87
N ASP A 297 17.50 6.76 -8.64
CA ASP A 297 17.28 5.84 -7.54
C ASP A 297 15.84 5.36 -7.62
N TYR A 298 15.64 4.05 -7.77
CA TYR A 298 14.32 3.45 -7.91
C TYR A 298 14.17 2.21 -7.04
N LEU A 299 12.92 1.88 -6.72
CA LEU A 299 12.54 0.64 -6.06
C LEU A 299 12.04 -0.35 -7.13
N PRO A 300 12.76 -1.48 -7.35
CA PRO A 300 12.35 -2.48 -8.34
C PRO A 300 11.02 -3.14 -8.00
N ALA A 301 10.17 -3.36 -9.01
CA ALA A 301 8.89 -4.07 -8.88
C ALA A 301 9.04 -5.48 -8.25
N SER A 302 10.17 -6.14 -8.50
CA SER A 302 10.50 -7.47 -7.95
C SER A 302 10.52 -7.50 -6.42
N GLN A 303 10.77 -6.36 -5.75
CA GLN A 303 10.79 -6.28 -4.29
C GLN A 303 9.39 -6.26 -3.66
N PHE A 304 8.32 -6.24 -4.46
CA PHE A 304 6.94 -6.21 -3.97
C PHE A 304 6.64 -7.30 -2.95
N TRP A 305 6.91 -8.58 -3.28
CA TRP A 305 6.62 -9.68 -2.36
C TRP A 305 7.52 -9.67 -1.12
N THR A 306 8.78 -9.27 -1.28
CA THR A 306 9.71 -9.12 -0.16
C THR A 306 9.17 -8.10 0.85
N LEU A 307 8.72 -6.94 0.39
CA LEU A 307 8.14 -5.91 1.25
C LEU A 307 6.84 -6.36 1.91
N GLN A 308 5.98 -7.04 1.14
CA GLN A 308 4.71 -7.61 1.63
C GLN A 308 4.94 -8.58 2.79
N VAL A 309 5.95 -9.44 2.68
CA VAL A 309 6.33 -10.39 3.74
C VAL A 309 6.96 -9.66 4.93
N ILE A 310 7.89 -8.73 4.71
CA ILE A 310 8.51 -7.96 5.80
C ILE A 310 7.46 -7.21 6.62
N GLU A 311 6.62 -6.41 5.97
CA GLU A 311 5.60 -5.61 6.65
C GLU A 311 4.55 -6.53 7.31
N GLY A 312 4.13 -7.60 6.61
CA GLY A 312 3.24 -8.62 7.16
C GLY A 312 3.79 -9.30 8.42
N LEU A 313 5.07 -9.66 8.43
CA LEU A 313 5.74 -10.28 9.57
C LEU A 313 5.90 -9.31 10.74
N ILE A 314 6.20 -8.04 10.49
CA ILE A 314 6.29 -7.01 11.54
C ILE A 314 4.94 -6.88 12.25
N PHE A 315 3.85 -6.72 11.49
CA PHE A 315 2.51 -6.63 12.06
C PHE A 315 2.08 -7.93 12.76
N ALA A 316 2.46 -9.09 12.22
CA ALA A 316 2.20 -10.37 12.89
C ALA A 316 2.98 -10.53 14.20
N GLY A 317 4.24 -10.07 14.25
CA GLY A 317 5.05 -10.04 15.47
C GLY A 317 4.41 -9.17 16.55
N ILE A 318 4.02 -7.93 16.19
CA ILE A 318 3.31 -7.02 17.10
C ILE A 318 1.98 -7.63 17.56
N ALA A 319 1.21 -8.23 16.65
CA ALA A 319 -0.05 -8.88 16.98
C ALA A 319 0.13 -10.07 17.95
N THR A 320 1.21 -10.82 17.83
CA THR A 320 1.55 -11.92 18.74
C THR A 320 1.79 -11.40 20.16
N VAL A 321 2.55 -10.31 20.30
CA VAL A 321 2.78 -9.65 21.59
C VAL A 321 1.47 -9.13 22.18
N LEU A 322 0.65 -8.44 21.39
CA LEU A 322 -0.65 -7.92 21.84
C LEU A 322 -1.61 -9.04 22.26
N THR A 323 -1.61 -10.16 21.55
CA THR A 323 -2.39 -11.36 21.89
C THR A 323 -1.92 -11.95 23.23
N ALA A 324 -0.61 -12.05 23.45
CA ALA A 324 -0.05 -12.48 24.73
C ALA A 324 -0.43 -11.54 25.88
N VAL A 325 -0.37 -10.22 25.67
CA VAL A 325 -0.83 -9.21 26.63
C VAL A 325 -2.30 -9.41 26.96
N CYS A 326 -3.14 -9.54 25.94
CA CYS A 326 -4.58 -9.77 26.08
C CYS A 326 -4.89 -11.00 26.95
N ILE A 327 -4.28 -12.15 26.63
CA ILE A 327 -4.45 -13.39 27.39
C ILE A 327 -3.96 -13.21 28.84
N THR A 328 -2.80 -12.59 29.03
CA THR A 328 -2.21 -12.38 30.35
C THR A 328 -3.10 -11.50 31.23
N VAL A 329 -3.65 -10.42 30.68
CA VAL A 329 -4.56 -9.51 31.39
C VAL A 329 -5.82 -10.26 31.84
N VAL A 330 -6.44 -11.05 30.96
CA VAL A 330 -7.66 -11.81 31.26
C VAL A 330 -7.42 -12.96 32.25
N VAL A 331 -6.27 -13.61 32.21
CA VAL A 331 -5.95 -14.69 33.15
C VAL A 331 -5.62 -14.12 34.53
N ARG A 332 -4.88 -13.00 34.59
CA ARG A 332 -4.43 -12.37 35.84
C ARG A 332 -5.50 -11.55 36.57
N THR A 333 -6.62 -11.21 35.94
CA THR A 333 -7.73 -10.52 36.60
C THR A 333 -8.32 -11.38 37.73
N ARG A 334 -7.80 -11.20 38.95
CA ARG A 334 -8.41 -11.71 40.18
C ARG A 334 -9.61 -10.81 40.50
N HIS A 335 -10.78 -11.40 40.69
CA HIS A 335 -11.92 -10.67 41.24
C HIS A 335 -11.68 -10.48 42.74
N THR A 336 -11.43 -9.24 43.14
CA THR A 336 -12.14 -8.62 44.27
C THR A 336 -13.56 -8.31 43.83
#